data_AF-A0A7C1W5I4-F1
#
_entry.id   AF-A0A7C1W5I4-F1
#
_cell.length_a   1.000
_cell.length_b   1.000
_cell.length_c   1.000
_cell.angle_alpha   90.00
_cell.angle_beta   90.00
_cell.angle_gamma   90.00
#
_symmetry.space_group_name_H-M   'P 1'
#
loop_
_entity.id
_entity.type
_entity.pdbx_description
1 polymer ?
#
loop_
_entity_poly.entity_id
_entity_poly.type
_entity_poly.pdbx_seq_one_letter_code
_entity_poly.pdbx_strand_id
1 'polypeptide(L)'
;MEKDVLNKISAKFEVEGKIQKKQRIWIKVNKEDLIDLCRFVKEIGFEHLSAISVTDWLKDGEYEVTYHLWSYKDKILLTLKTRIDRDDQNINSVVPIWGENAQIHEREMHEMFGV
;
A
#
# COMPACT_ATOMS: atom_id res chain seq x y z
N MET A 1 1.61 10.67 -17.39
CA MET A 1 0.76 9.64 -16.75
C MET A 1 1.25 9.35 -15.35
N GLU A 2 2.45 8.82 -15.13
CA GLU A 2 2.95 8.52 -13.77
C GLU A 2 3.03 9.75 -12.84
N LYS A 3 3.55 10.88 -13.35
CA LYS A 3 3.58 12.15 -12.60
C LYS A 3 2.18 12.69 -12.29
N ASP A 4 1.19 12.41 -13.15
CA ASP A 4 -0.19 12.86 -12.94
C ASP A 4 -0.85 12.11 -11.79
N VAL A 5 -0.65 10.78 -11.74
CA VAL A 5 -1.08 9.95 -10.61
C VAL A 5 -0.43 10.42 -9.32
N LEU A 6 0.89 10.66 -9.34
CA LEU A 6 1.61 11.13 -8.15
C LEU A 6 1.06 12.48 -7.67
N ASN A 7 0.86 13.43 -8.58
CA ASN A 7 0.30 14.75 -8.25
C ASN A 7 -1.12 14.64 -7.66
N LYS A 8 -1.98 13.77 -8.20
CA LYS A 8 -3.33 13.54 -7.67
C LYS A 8 -3.33 13.01 -6.25
N ILE A 9 -2.39 12.13 -5.93
CA ILE A 9 -2.26 11.55 -4.59
C ILE A 9 -1.70 12.59 -3.61
N SER A 10 -0.60 13.25 -3.98
CA SER A 10 0.04 14.28 -3.15
C SER A 10 -0.82 15.54 -2.94
N ALA A 11 -1.83 15.77 -3.78
CA ALA A 11 -2.79 16.86 -3.60
C ALA A 11 -3.84 16.58 -2.50
N LYS A 12 -4.08 15.31 -2.16
CA LYS A 12 -5.10 14.91 -1.16
C LYS A 12 -4.49 14.36 0.13
N PHE A 13 -3.30 13.79 0.05
CA PHE A 13 -2.64 13.12 1.17
C PHE A 13 -1.20 13.63 1.30
N GLU A 14 -0.74 13.81 2.54
CA GLU A 14 0.65 14.11 2.82
C GLU A 14 1.46 12.82 2.72
N VAL A 15 2.08 12.58 1.55
CA VAL A 15 2.80 11.34 1.27
C VAL A 15 4.15 11.58 0.62
N GLU A 16 5.11 10.70 0.91
CA GLU A 16 6.41 10.68 0.24
C GLU A 16 6.34 9.81 -1.02
N GLY A 17 6.21 10.45 -2.17
CA GLY A 17 6.12 9.79 -3.48
C GLY A 17 7.44 9.78 -4.27
N LYS A 18 7.84 8.63 -4.81
CA LYS A 18 9.00 8.46 -5.69
C LYS A 18 8.66 7.64 -6.93
N ILE A 19 9.04 8.13 -8.10
CA ILE A 19 9.05 7.34 -9.33
C ILE A 19 10.34 6.51 -9.37
N GLN A 20 10.23 5.18 -9.24
CA GLN A 20 11.39 4.29 -9.22
C GLN A 20 11.91 3.99 -10.62
N LYS A 21 10.99 3.63 -11.52
CA LYS A 21 11.23 3.31 -12.93
C LYS A 21 9.98 3.68 -13.73
N LYS A 22 10.10 3.62 -15.06
CA LYS A 22 8.93 3.74 -15.95
C LYS A 22 7.82 2.80 -15.46
N GLN A 23 6.62 3.35 -15.31
CA GLN A 23 5.38 2.72 -14.86
C GLN A 23 5.41 2.18 -13.42
N ARG A 24 6.37 2.59 -12.58
CA ARG A 24 6.50 2.13 -11.19
C ARG A 24 6.63 3.30 -10.23
N ILE A 25 5.60 3.49 -9.40
CA ILE A 25 5.52 4.57 -8.42
C ILE A 25 5.53 3.95 -7.04
N TRP A 26 6.37 4.48 -6.15
CA TRP A 26 6.39 4.12 -4.73
C TRP A 26 5.87 5.30 -3.92
N ILE A 27 5.02 5.01 -2.94
CA ILE A 27 4.47 6.01 -2.04
C ILE A 27 4.60 5.45 -0.63
N LYS A 28 5.19 6.22 0.28
CA LYS A 28 5.10 5.96 1.71
C LYS A 28 3.92 6.72 2.29
N VAL A 29 3.15 6.06 3.12
CA VAL A 29 1.96 6.61 3.78
C VAL A 29 1.91 6.13 5.23
N ASN A 30 1.46 7.02 6.12
CA ASN A 30 1.23 6.68 7.52
C ASN A 30 0.07 5.68 7.67
N LYS A 31 0.06 4.93 8.77
CA LYS A 31 -0.95 3.87 8.99
C LYS A 31 -2.37 4.43 9.11
N GLU A 32 -2.50 5.66 9.59
CA GLU A 32 -3.75 6.38 9.78
C GLU A 32 -4.44 6.71 8.46
N ASP A 33 -3.66 7.12 7.45
CA ASP A 33 -4.16 7.53 6.14
C ASP A 33 -4.29 6.37 5.13
N LEU A 34 -3.78 5.18 5.49
CA LEU A 34 -3.68 4.04 4.57
C LEU A 34 -5.03 3.68 3.95
N ILE A 35 -6.09 3.59 4.76
CA ILE A 35 -7.41 3.15 4.28
C ILE A 35 -8.01 4.14 3.30
N ASP A 36 -7.95 5.44 3.62
CA ASP A 36 -8.51 6.48 2.77
C ASP A 36 -7.70 6.64 1.48
N LEU A 37 -6.38 6.50 1.56
CA LEU A 37 -5.53 6.42 0.38
C LEU A 37 -5.88 5.20 -0.49
N CYS A 38 -6.03 4.01 0.11
CA CYS A 38 -6.40 2.79 -0.59
C CYS A 38 -7.76 2.90 -1.30
N ARG A 39 -8.76 3.53 -0.66
CA ARG A 39 -10.05 3.83 -1.30
C ARG A 39 -9.87 4.78 -2.49
N PHE A 40 -9.14 5.88 -2.29
CA PHE A 40 -8.90 6.85 -3.34
C PHE A 40 -8.15 6.27 -4.54
N VAL A 41 -7.11 5.46 -4.31
CA VAL A 41 -6.35 4.85 -5.43
C VAL A 41 -7.21 3.84 -6.20
N LYS A 42 -8.10 3.11 -5.51
CA LYS A 42 -9.07 2.24 -6.19
C LYS A 42 -10.01 3.04 -7.09
N GLU A 43 -10.52 4.19 -6.62
CA GLU A 43 -11.39 5.08 -7.41
C GLU A 43 -10.71 5.63 -8.68
N ILE A 44 -9.42 5.95 -8.62
CA ILE A 44 -8.68 6.48 -9.78
C ILE A 44 -8.19 5.38 -10.73
N GLY A 45 -8.49 4.10 -10.47
CA GLY A 45 -8.30 2.99 -11.41
C GLY A 45 -7.22 1.97 -11.02
N PHE A 46 -6.82 1.90 -9.75
CA PHE A 46 -5.98 0.81 -9.22
C PHE A 46 -6.86 -0.34 -8.69
N GLU A 47 -7.45 -1.06 -9.63
CA GLU A 47 -8.48 -2.07 -9.35
C GLU A 47 -7.91 -3.37 -8.78
N HIS A 48 -6.66 -3.71 -9.13
CA HIS A 48 -6.07 -5.00 -8.83
C HIS A 48 -5.02 -4.91 -7.73
N LEU A 49 -5.32 -5.49 -6.57
CA LEU A 49 -4.34 -5.81 -5.55
C LEU A 49 -3.56 -7.05 -6.01
N SER A 50 -2.28 -6.87 -6.33
CA SER A 50 -1.42 -7.92 -6.85
C SER A 50 -0.71 -8.71 -5.76
N ALA A 51 -0.34 -8.05 -4.66
CA ALA A 51 0.32 -8.67 -3.51
C ALA A 51 0.33 -7.72 -2.32
N ILE A 52 0.36 -8.31 -1.12
CA ILE A 52 0.78 -7.64 0.12
C ILE A 52 2.03 -8.39 0.61
N SER A 53 3.04 -7.66 1.08
CA SER A 53 4.23 -8.24 1.69
C SER A 53 4.65 -7.47 2.92
N VAL A 54 5.28 -8.17 3.86
CA VAL A 54 5.84 -7.59 5.09
C VAL A 54 7.36 -7.67 5.03
N THR A 55 8.03 -6.54 5.27
CA THR A 55 9.48 -6.49 5.46
C THR A 55 9.81 -6.19 6.91
N ASP A 56 10.56 -7.07 7.58
CA ASP A 56 11.03 -6.88 8.95
C ASP A 56 12.28 -5.99 8.97
N TRP A 57 12.15 -4.80 9.56
CA TRP A 57 13.25 -3.88 9.79
C TRP A 57 13.77 -4.03 11.22
N LEU A 58 14.47 -5.15 11.47
CA LEU A 58 14.99 -5.56 12.79
C LEU A 58 15.73 -4.45 13.57
N LYS A 59 16.45 -3.57 12.87
CA LYS A 59 17.21 -2.49 13.52
C LYS A 59 16.33 -1.33 13.98
N ASP A 60 15.22 -1.13 13.28
CA ASP A 60 14.31 -0.01 13.50
C ASP A 60 13.15 -0.43 14.43
N GLY A 61 12.95 -1.74 14.63
CA GLY A 61 11.85 -2.25 15.45
C GLY A 61 10.49 -2.13 14.76
N GLU A 62 10.47 -2.10 13.43
CA GLU A 62 9.27 -1.85 12.64
C GLU A 62 9.02 -2.93 11.59
N TYR A 63 7.75 -3.15 11.27
CA TYR A 63 7.34 -3.84 10.06
C TYR A 63 6.97 -2.82 8.97
N GLU A 64 7.44 -3.08 7.74
CA GLU A 64 6.96 -2.37 6.56
C GLU A 64 5.97 -3.24 5.79
N VAL A 65 4.70 -2.88 5.84
CA VAL A 65 3.65 -3.50 5.01
C VAL A 65 3.63 -2.81 3.65
N THR A 66 3.82 -3.60 2.60
CA THR A 66 3.89 -3.14 1.22
C THR A 66 2.71 -3.69 0.42
N TYR A 67 1.95 -2.80 -0.22
CA TYR A 67 0.83 -3.12 -1.09
C TYR A 67 1.20 -2.86 -2.54
N HIS A 68 1.10 -3.88 -3.39
CA HIS A 68 1.29 -3.75 -4.82
C HIS A 68 -0.05 -3.65 -5.54
N LEU A 69 -0.31 -2.48 -6.13
CA LEU A 69 -1.57 -2.13 -6.78
C LEU A 69 -1.34 -1.88 -8.27
N TRP A 70 -2.07 -2.58 -9.12
CA TRP A 70 -1.96 -2.47 -10.57
C TRP A 70 -3.16 -1.75 -11.16
N SER A 71 -2.89 -0.79 -12.06
CA SER A 71 -3.90 -0.19 -12.94
C SER A 71 -3.81 -0.79 -14.34
N TYR A 72 -4.86 -1.46 -14.79
CA TYR A 72 -4.94 -1.96 -16.18
C TYR A 72 -5.07 -0.84 -17.20
N LYS A 73 -5.74 0.26 -16.83
CA LYS A 73 -5.96 1.43 -17.67
C LYS A 73 -4.65 2.18 -17.93
N ASP A 74 -3.96 2.54 -16.86
CA ASP A 74 -2.74 3.37 -16.96
C ASP A 74 -1.47 2.53 -17.15
N LYS A 75 -1.56 1.19 -16.97
CA LYS A 75 -0.44 0.25 -16.98
C LYS A 75 0.66 0.66 -16.00
N ILE A 76 0.26 1.09 -14.81
CA ILE A 76 1.14 1.54 -13.74
C ILE A 76 1.02 0.58 -12.56
N LEU A 77 2.18 0.22 -12.00
CA LEU A 77 2.29 -0.46 -10.71
C LEU A 77 2.56 0.60 -9.63
N LEU A 78 1.57 0.82 -8.78
CA LEU A 78 1.69 1.61 -7.57
C LEU A 78 2.09 0.71 -6.40
N THR A 79 3.08 1.12 -5.63
CA THR A 79 3.53 0.41 -4.43
C THR A 79 3.32 1.34 -3.24
N LEU A 80 2.38 1.01 -2.37
CA LEU A 80 2.15 1.71 -1.11
C LEU A 80 2.96 1.03 -0.02
N LYS A 81 3.61 1.81 0.84
CA LYS A 81 4.42 1.33 1.95
C LYS A 81 3.98 2.03 3.22
N THR A 82 3.67 1.26 4.24
CA THR A 82 3.33 1.75 5.57
C THR A 82 4.23 1.07 6.60
N ARG A 83 4.76 1.87 7.53
CA ARG A 83 5.49 1.37 8.70
C ARG A 83 4.55 1.22 9.88
N ILE A 84 4.67 0.10 10.57
CA ILE A 84 4.00 -0.15 11.86
C ILE A 84 5.05 -0.61 12.87
N ASP A 85 4.79 -0.31 14.14
CA ASP A 85 5.63 -0.74 15.24
C ASP A 85 5.52 -2.26 15.41
N ARG A 86 6.61 -2.92 15.80
CA ARG A 86 6.62 -4.37 16.03
C ARG A 86 5.90 -4.78 17.31
N ASP A 87 5.92 -3.94 18.34
CA ASP A 87 5.24 -4.17 19.61
C ASP A 87 3.74 -3.80 19.52
N ASP A 88 3.38 -2.89 18.62
CA ASP A 88 1.99 -2.55 18.25
C ASP A 88 1.73 -2.76 16.75
N GLN A 89 1.76 -4.03 16.34
CA GLN A 89 1.65 -4.46 14.95
C GLN A 89 0.23 -4.42 14.36
N ASN A 90 -0.64 -3.53 14.87
CA ASN A 90 -2.01 -3.38 14.40
C ASN A 90 -2.09 -2.44 13.18
N ILE A 91 -2.80 -2.89 12.14
CA ILE A 91 -3.10 -2.09 10.96
C ILE A 91 -4.55 -2.30 10.50
N ASN A 92 -5.16 -1.28 9.91
CA ASN A 92 -6.50 -1.41 9.38
C ASN A 92 -6.51 -2.31 8.14
N SER A 93 -7.41 -3.29 8.13
CA SER A 93 -7.62 -4.21 7.02
C SER A 93 -8.12 -3.49 5.76
N VAL A 94 -7.55 -3.86 4.60
CA VAL A 94 -7.99 -3.42 3.28
C VAL A 94 -8.96 -4.40 2.62
N VAL A 95 -9.43 -5.44 3.34
CA VAL A 95 -10.50 -6.35 2.91
C VAL A 95 -11.78 -5.62 2.48
N PRO A 96 -12.26 -4.57 3.16
CA PRO A 96 -13.44 -3.82 2.69
C PRO A 96 -13.25 -3.19 1.30
N ILE A 97 -12.01 -3.08 0.83
CA ILE A 97 -11.64 -2.45 -0.44
C ILE A 97 -11.45 -3.52 -1.53
N TRP A 98 -10.68 -4.57 -1.29
CA TRP A 98 -10.38 -5.60 -2.31
C TRP A 98 -10.98 -6.99 -2.05
N GLY A 99 -11.79 -7.15 -1.00
CA GLY A 99 -12.53 -8.38 -0.70
C GLY A 99 -11.61 -9.57 -0.42
N GLU A 100 -11.98 -10.72 -0.97
CA GLU A 100 -11.28 -12.01 -0.77
C GLU A 100 -9.80 -11.97 -1.17
N ASN A 101 -9.43 -11.16 -2.17
CA ASN A 101 -8.04 -11.02 -2.58
C ASN A 101 -7.17 -10.47 -1.43
N ALA A 102 -7.61 -9.39 -0.79
CA ALA A 102 -6.93 -8.85 0.38
C ALA A 102 -6.95 -9.84 1.56
N GLN A 103 -8.06 -10.55 1.77
CA GLN A 103 -8.21 -11.47 2.90
C GLN A 103 -7.16 -12.58 2.90
N ILE A 104 -6.86 -13.15 1.72
CA ILE A 104 -5.86 -14.22 1.60
C ILE A 104 -4.48 -13.71 2.00
N HIS A 105 -4.10 -12.53 1.49
CA HIS A 105 -2.83 -11.90 1.80
C HIS A 105 -2.71 -11.45 3.27
N GLU A 106 -3.76 -10.88 3.84
CA GLU A 106 -3.80 -10.48 5.25
C GLU A 106 -3.78 -11.68 6.20
N ARG A 107 -4.37 -12.81 5.82
CA ARG A 107 -4.26 -14.04 6.62
C ARG A 107 -2.83 -14.57 6.63
N GLU A 108 -2.15 -14.55 5.47
CA GLU A 108 -0.75 -14.98 5.37
C GLU A 108 0.18 -14.09 6.21
N MET A 109 0.01 -12.76 6.15
CA MET A 109 0.83 -11.85 6.99
C MET A 109 0.56 -12.07 8.48
N HIS A 110 -0.70 -12.30 8.87
CA HIS A 110 -1.05 -12.56 10.26
C HIS A 110 -0.48 -13.89 10.76
N GLU A 111 -0.52 -14.95 9.95
CA GLU A 111 0.05 -16.25 10.31
C GLU A 111 1.59 -16.20 10.45
N MET A 112 2.27 -15.37 9.64
CA MET A 112 3.74 -15.30 9.61
C MET A 112 4.34 -14.28 10.58
N PHE A 113 3.68 -13.13 10.74
CA PHE A 113 4.20 -11.98 11.49
C PHE A 113 3.27 -11.54 12.64
N GLY A 114 2.03 -12.02 12.69
CA GLY A 114 1.02 -11.63 13.68
C GLY A 114 0.41 -10.24 13.46
N VAL A 115 0.70 -9.61 12.31
CA VAL A 115 0.13 -8.33 11.86
C VAL A 115 -1.36 -8.48 11.54
#